data_AF-A0A2V9WG67-F1
#
_entry.id   AF-A0A2V9WG67-F1
#
_cell.length_a   1.000
_cell.length_b   1.000
_cell.length_c   1.000
_cell.angle_alpha   90.00
_cell.angle_beta   90.00
_cell.angle_gamma   90.00
#
_symmetry.space_group_name_H-M   'P 1'
#
loop_
_entity.id
_entity.type
_entity.pdbx_description
1 polymer ?
#
loop_
_entity_poly.entity_id
_entity_poly.type
_entity_poly.pdbx_seq_one_letter_code
_entity_poly.pdbx_strand_id
1 'polypeptide(L)'
;MNCVELRQSLAEVEDSSSAEQQAHLAGCAACSTLVADLNLIISTAAELREVDEPSPRVWHSIASALRQERLIRPPGESRSLVASFGARWGRARWMVPAAAALLILVGIYANQHSLSTRLTKDTYRPLPVPANVAVADAGMNDAELLQEVADRAPFVKMQYEDNLRRVNEYILDAQSTVDANPNDAEARRSLMDAYQQKAMLFEMAMDRSLP
;
A
#
# COMPACT_ATOMS: atom_id res chain seq x y z
N MET A 1 -15.52 -3.45 20.14
CA MET A 1 -14.69 -4.14 19.12
C MET A 1 -14.59 -5.63 19.38
N ASN A 2 -14.32 -6.40 18.32
CA ASN A 2 -14.00 -7.82 18.37
C ASN A 2 -12.46 -8.06 18.37
N CYS A 3 -12.03 -9.32 18.50
CA CYS A 3 -10.61 -9.67 18.58
C CYS A 3 -9.81 -9.37 17.30
N VAL A 4 -10.45 -9.46 16.13
CA VAL A 4 -9.80 -9.21 14.82
C VAL A 4 -9.57 -7.71 14.65
N GLU A 5 -10.60 -6.90 14.93
CA GLU A 5 -10.53 -5.43 14.91
C GLU A 5 -9.45 -4.91 15.86
N LEU A 6 -9.39 -5.44 17.09
CA LEU A 6 -8.36 -5.05 18.04
C LEU A 6 -6.95 -5.35 17.50
N ARG A 7 -6.72 -6.57 16.99
CA ARG A 7 -5.40 -6.97 16.44
C ARG A 7 -4.99 -6.13 15.24
N GLN A 8 -5.93 -5.75 14.39
CA GLN A 8 -5.67 -4.86 13.26
C GLN A 8 -5.30 -3.46 13.75
N SER A 9 -6.05 -2.92 14.72
CA SER A 9 -5.76 -1.61 15.29
C SER A 9 -4.43 -1.55 16.05
N LEU A 10 -3.93 -2.67 16.60
CA LEU A 10 -2.61 -2.74 17.22
C LEU A 10 -1.46 -2.78 16.19
N ALA A 11 -1.72 -3.18 14.95
CA ALA A 11 -0.71 -3.21 13.88
C ALA A 11 -0.55 -1.82 13.22
N GLU A 12 -1.59 -1.00 13.27
CA GLU A 12 -1.53 0.40 12.89
C GLU A 12 -0.88 1.18 14.05
N VAL A 13 0.19 1.92 13.77
CA VAL A 13 1.00 2.65 14.77
C VAL A 13 0.23 3.88 15.26
N GLU A 14 -0.87 3.66 15.97
CA GLU A 14 -1.64 4.72 16.61
C GLU A 14 -1.23 4.80 18.09
N ASP A 15 -0.52 5.86 18.46
CA ASP A 15 0.03 6.07 19.81
C ASP A 15 -1.04 6.22 20.91
N SER A 16 -2.32 6.31 20.56
CA SER A 16 -3.42 6.47 21.51
C SER A 16 -4.29 5.21 21.60
N SER A 17 -4.19 4.50 22.73
CA SER A 17 -5.11 3.41 23.02
C SER A 17 -6.52 3.95 23.28
N SER A 18 -7.50 3.52 22.49
CA SER A 18 -8.88 3.98 22.59
C SER A 18 -9.61 3.35 23.79
N ALA A 19 -10.62 4.03 24.31
CA ALA A 19 -11.45 3.52 25.42
C ALA A 19 -12.09 2.16 25.10
N GLU A 20 -12.43 1.94 23.83
CA GLU A 20 -13.01 0.69 23.35
C GLU A 20 -11.98 -0.44 23.35
N GLN A 21 -10.69 -0.14 23.10
CA GLN A 21 -9.59 -1.13 23.15
C GLN A 21 -9.37 -1.58 24.58
N GLN A 22 -9.30 -0.64 25.53
CA GLN A 22 -9.13 -0.98 26.94
C GLN A 22 -10.31 -1.79 27.49
N ALA A 23 -11.54 -1.47 27.09
CA ALA A 23 -12.72 -2.25 27.47
C ALA A 23 -12.64 -3.71 26.97
N HIS A 24 -12.17 -3.92 25.73
CA HIS A 24 -11.99 -5.28 25.20
C HIS A 24 -10.86 -6.03 25.91
N LEU A 25 -9.72 -5.37 26.16
CA LEU A 25 -8.59 -5.96 26.87
C LEU A 25 -8.93 -6.39 28.30
N ALA A 26 -9.83 -5.65 28.98
CA ALA A 26 -10.34 -6.04 30.29
C ALA A 26 -11.22 -7.30 30.26
N GLY A 27 -11.93 -7.53 29.14
CA GLY A 27 -12.87 -8.64 28.98
C GLY A 27 -12.33 -9.88 28.27
N CYS A 28 -11.20 -9.78 27.56
CA CYS A 28 -10.66 -10.84 26.72
C CYS A 28 -9.22 -11.22 27.12
N ALA A 29 -9.07 -12.37 27.78
CA ALA A 29 -7.77 -12.87 28.24
C ALA A 29 -6.77 -13.12 27.09
N ALA A 30 -7.23 -13.65 25.95
CA ALA A 30 -6.34 -13.92 24.81
C ALA A 30 -5.71 -12.63 24.25
N CYS A 31 -6.48 -11.56 24.17
CA CYS A 31 -5.99 -10.27 23.68
C CYS A 31 -5.12 -9.54 24.71
N SER A 32 -5.41 -9.66 26.01
CA SER A 32 -4.57 -9.07 27.06
C SER A 32 -3.22 -9.77 27.18
N THR A 33 -3.16 -11.10 27.03
CA THR A 33 -1.89 -11.84 26.94
C THR A 33 -1.08 -11.41 25.73
N LEU A 34 -1.70 -11.30 24.54
CA LEU A 34 -1.01 -10.83 23.34
C LEU A 34 -0.36 -9.45 23.53
N VAL A 35 -1.10 -8.50 24.12
CA VAL A 35 -0.57 -7.15 24.40
C VAL A 35 0.54 -7.19 25.45
N ALA A 36 0.45 -8.07 26.45
CA ALA A 36 1.53 -8.27 27.42
C ALA A 36 2.80 -8.78 26.74
N ASP A 37 2.68 -9.75 25.81
CA ASP A 37 3.81 -10.28 25.04
C ASP A 37 4.45 -9.20 24.15
N LEU A 38 3.64 -8.38 23.47
CA LEU A 38 4.14 -7.26 22.68
C LEU A 38 4.89 -6.22 23.54
N ASN A 39 4.34 -5.88 24.72
CA ASN A 39 5.01 -4.97 25.65
C ASN A 39 6.33 -5.54 26.17
N LEU A 40 6.42 -6.86 26.37
CA LEU A 40 7.66 -7.54 26.75
C LEU A 40 8.70 -7.48 25.62
N ILE A 41 8.28 -7.64 24.36
CA ILE A 41 9.19 -7.46 23.21
C ILE A 41 9.72 -6.02 23.16
N ILE A 42 8.85 -5.03 23.36
CA ILE A 42 9.25 -3.61 23.34
C ILE A 42 10.25 -3.31 24.46
N SER A 43 10.01 -3.81 25.68
CA SER A 43 10.92 -3.56 26.80
C SER A 43 12.27 -4.26 26.62
N THR A 44 12.28 -5.51 26.14
CA THR A 44 13.52 -6.26 25.86
C THR A 44 14.28 -5.71 24.66
N ALA A 45 13.60 -5.20 23.63
CA ALA A 45 14.24 -4.53 22.51
C ALA A 45 15.02 -3.26 22.93
N ALA A 46 14.57 -2.58 23.99
CA ALA A 46 15.30 -1.44 24.55
C ALA A 46 16.62 -1.86 25.22
N GLU A 47 16.75 -3.10 25.70
CA GLU A 47 17.99 -3.65 26.25
C GLU A 47 18.98 -4.04 25.15
N LEU A 48 18.48 -4.38 23.95
CA LEU A 48 19.30 -4.69 22.76
C LEU A 48 19.92 -3.45 22.09
N ARG A 49 19.73 -2.25 22.64
CA ARG A 49 20.22 -0.96 22.09
C ARG A 49 21.73 -0.74 22.17
N GLU A 50 22.53 -1.78 22.40
CA GLU A 50 23.99 -1.73 22.21
C GLU A 50 24.41 -1.75 20.72
N VAL A 51 23.49 -1.51 19.78
CA VAL A 51 23.84 -1.24 18.39
C VAL A 51 24.27 0.22 18.29
N ASP A 52 25.58 0.44 18.08
CA ASP A 52 26.22 1.73 17.86
C ASP A 52 25.32 2.69 17.05
N GLU A 53 24.97 3.83 17.65
CA GLU A 53 24.26 4.89 16.97
C GLU A 53 25.04 5.27 15.69
N PRO A 54 24.39 5.30 14.50
CA PRO A 54 25.10 5.57 13.27
C PRO A 54 25.81 6.93 13.36
N SER A 55 27.04 6.97 12.84
CA SER A 55 27.89 8.16 12.98
C SER A 55 27.15 9.44 12.53
N PRO A 56 27.41 10.62 13.13
CA PRO A 56 26.74 11.87 12.79
C PRO A 56 26.77 12.22 11.29
N ARG A 57 27.77 11.73 10.56
CA ARG A 57 27.87 11.90 9.10
C ARG A 57 26.72 11.21 8.35
N VAL A 58 26.33 10.01 8.78
CA VAL A 58 25.22 9.26 8.20
C VAL A 58 23.93 10.05 8.40
N TRP A 59 23.67 10.53 9.62
CA TRP A 59 22.52 11.39 9.91
C TRP A 59 22.50 12.68 9.09
N HIS A 60 23.64 13.34 8.93
CA HIS A 60 23.74 14.52 8.07
C HIS A 60 23.46 14.22 6.60
N SER A 61 23.89 13.07 6.09
CA SER A 61 23.62 12.63 4.72
C SER A 61 22.14 12.30 4.47
N ILE A 62 21.49 11.66 5.45
CA ILE A 62 20.04 11.40 5.40
C ILE A 62 19.30 12.73 5.42
N ALA A 63 19.66 13.64 6.33
CA ALA A 63 19.04 14.96 6.42
C ALA A 63 19.25 15.81 5.15
N SER A 64 20.38 15.67 4.45
CA SER A 64 20.59 16.37 3.17
C SER A 64 19.76 15.75 2.04
N ALA A 65 19.71 14.42 1.94
CA ALA A 65 18.89 13.70 0.97
C ALA A 65 17.40 14.05 1.12
N LEU A 66 16.87 14.02 2.36
CA LEU A 66 15.47 14.35 2.63
C LEU A 66 15.11 15.82 2.34
N ARG A 67 16.07 16.75 2.44
CA ARG A 67 15.89 18.14 2.01
C ARG A 67 15.86 18.26 0.48
N GLN A 68 16.71 17.51 -0.23
CA GLN A 68 16.72 17.49 -1.69
C GLN A 68 15.41 16.92 -2.25
N GLU A 69 14.88 15.89 -1.61
CA GLU A 69 13.58 15.28 -1.94
C GLU A 69 12.37 16.12 -1.47
N ARG A 70 12.60 17.26 -0.80
CA ARG A 70 11.59 18.16 -0.21
C ARG A 70 10.64 17.50 0.79
N LEU A 71 11.04 16.38 1.38
CA LEU A 71 10.28 15.69 2.42
C LEU A 71 10.37 16.40 3.77
N ILE A 72 11.43 17.19 4.00
CA ILE A 72 11.63 17.97 5.22
C ILE A 72 11.83 19.44 4.87
N ARG A 73 11.04 20.33 5.50
CA ARG A 73 11.28 21.78 5.52
C ARG A 73 12.12 22.15 6.75
N PRO A 74 13.04 23.12 6.65
CA PRO A 74 13.78 23.57 7.82
C PRO A 74 12.81 24.16 8.87
N PRO A 75 12.86 23.69 10.14
CA PRO A 75 12.16 24.34 11.24
C PRO A 75 12.90 25.64 11.55
N GLY A 76 12.49 26.74 10.91
CA GLY A 76 13.17 28.02 11.07
C GLY A 76 12.70 29.13 10.14
N GLU A 77 11.96 28.82 9.08
CA GLU A 77 11.41 29.83 8.16
C GLU A 77 9.88 29.76 8.07
N SER A 78 9.21 29.54 9.20
CA SER A 78 7.88 30.11 9.40
C SER A 78 8.01 31.54 9.93
N ARG A 79 8.88 32.36 9.32
CA ARG A 79 8.81 33.81 9.49
C ARG A 79 7.57 34.25 8.74
N SER A 80 6.52 34.50 9.52
CA SER A 80 5.27 35.15 9.16
C SER A 80 5.44 36.18 8.03
N LEU A 81 5.21 35.75 6.80
CA LEU A 81 4.95 36.64 5.66
C LEU A 81 3.49 37.15 5.67
N VAL A 82 2.70 36.77 6.67
CA VAL A 82 1.28 37.14 6.79
C VAL A 82 1.08 38.44 7.58
N ALA A 83 2.09 38.90 8.34
CA ALA A 83 1.99 40.14 9.12
C ALA A 83 1.88 41.42 8.25
N SER A 84 2.28 41.39 6.99
CA SER A 84 2.25 42.58 6.12
C SER A 84 1.05 42.66 5.17
N PHE A 85 0.25 41.59 5.04
CA PHE A 85 -0.97 41.62 4.21
C PHE A 85 -2.22 42.07 4.99
N GLY A 86 -2.20 42.00 6.32
CA GLY A 86 -3.36 42.35 7.17
C GLY A 86 -3.64 43.85 7.28
N ALA A 87 -2.67 44.73 7.03
CA ALA A 87 -2.82 46.17 7.25
C ALA A 87 -3.51 46.93 6.10
N ARG A 88 -3.59 46.36 4.89
CA ARG A 88 -4.10 47.07 3.68
C ARG A 88 -5.49 46.63 3.19
N TRP A 89 -6.12 45.68 3.88
CA TRP A 89 -7.42 45.09 3.50
C TRP A 89 -8.56 45.40 4.49
N GLY A 90 -8.52 46.57 5.16
CA GLY A 90 -9.51 46.96 6.16
C GLY A 90 -10.95 47.15 5.65
N ARG A 91 -11.17 47.33 4.33
CA ARG A 91 -12.50 47.60 3.76
C ARG A 91 -13.10 46.49 2.89
N ALA A 92 -12.34 45.43 2.59
CA ALA A 92 -12.78 44.30 1.75
C ALA A 92 -13.11 43.02 2.57
N ARG A 93 -13.24 43.13 3.90
CA ARG A 93 -13.55 42.00 4.80
C ARG A 93 -14.89 41.31 4.53
N TRP A 94 -15.85 42.00 3.90
CA TRP A 94 -17.19 41.47 3.65
C TRP A 94 -17.33 40.59 2.40
N MET A 95 -16.29 40.47 1.55
CA MET A 95 -16.33 39.57 0.38
C MET A 95 -15.51 38.27 0.56
N VAL A 96 -14.79 38.12 1.68
CA VAL A 96 -13.98 36.93 1.99
C VAL A 96 -14.79 35.62 2.08
N PRO A 97 -16.00 35.56 2.71
CA PRO A 97 -16.69 34.29 2.84
C PRO A 97 -17.24 33.75 1.50
N ALA A 98 -17.65 34.64 0.58
CA ALA A 98 -18.16 34.23 -0.73
C ALA A 98 -17.07 33.64 -1.63
N ALA A 99 -15.88 34.24 -1.63
CA ALA A 99 -14.73 33.71 -2.37
C ALA A 99 -14.21 32.38 -1.77
N ALA A 100 -14.19 32.26 -0.44
CA ALA A 100 -13.82 31.01 0.24
C ALA A 100 -14.79 29.87 -0.07
N ALA A 101 -16.10 30.12 -0.08
CA ALA A 101 -17.10 29.12 -0.44
C ALA A 101 -16.94 28.63 -1.89
N LEU A 102 -16.64 29.54 -2.83
CA LEU A 102 -16.38 29.19 -4.23
C LEU A 102 -15.13 28.31 -4.39
N LEU A 103 -14.04 28.65 -3.69
CA LEU A 103 -12.81 27.85 -3.73
C LEU A 103 -12.99 26.47 -3.09
N ILE A 104 -13.79 26.37 -2.02
CA ILE A 104 -14.13 25.08 -1.40
C ILE A 104 -14.97 24.23 -2.37
N LEU A 105 -15.97 24.81 -3.04
CA LEU A 105 -16.79 24.10 -4.04
C LEU A 105 -15.96 23.61 -5.23
N VAL A 106 -15.07 24.45 -5.77
CA VAL A 106 -14.16 24.07 -6.87
C VAL A 106 -13.18 22.99 -6.41
N GLY A 107 -12.65 23.10 -5.18
CA GLY A 107 -11.77 22.09 -4.59
C GLY A 107 -12.46 20.74 -4.40
N ILE A 108 -13.70 20.74 -3.91
CA ILE A 108 -14.50 19.52 -3.76
C ILE A 108 -14.77 18.89 -5.13
N TYR A 109 -15.15 19.68 -6.14
CA TYR A 109 -15.41 19.19 -7.49
C TYR A 109 -14.15 18.59 -8.15
N ALA A 110 -12.99 19.25 -8.02
CA ALA A 110 -11.73 18.74 -8.55
C ALA A 110 -11.25 17.47 -7.80
N ASN A 111 -11.54 17.35 -6.50
CA ASN A 111 -11.18 16.17 -5.72
C ASN A 111 -12.04 14.94 -6.10
N GLN A 112 -13.34 15.12 -6.35
CA GLN A 112 -14.23 14.05 -6.81
C GLN A 112 -13.82 13.51 -8.19
N HIS A 113 -13.40 14.40 -9.10
CA HIS A 113 -12.87 14.02 -10.42
C HIS A 113 -11.51 13.30 -10.35
N SER A 114 -10.66 13.66 -9.39
CA SER A 114 -9.37 13.00 -9.19
C SER A 114 -9.47 11.67 -8.43
N LEU A 115 -10.44 11.51 -7.53
CA LEU A 115 -10.76 10.21 -6.90
C LEU A 115 -11.23 9.18 -7.93
N SER A 116 -12.06 9.59 -8.89
CA SER A 116 -12.55 8.70 -9.97
C SER A 116 -11.43 8.27 -10.92
N THR A 117 -10.41 9.11 -11.12
CA THR A 117 -9.25 8.80 -11.98
C THR A 117 -8.10 8.10 -11.23
N ARG A 118 -8.09 8.12 -9.89
CA ARG A 118 -7.12 7.36 -9.09
C ARG A 118 -7.53 5.90 -8.89
N LEU A 119 -8.83 5.60 -8.82
CA LEU A 119 -9.31 4.21 -8.81
C LEU A 119 -9.02 3.44 -10.12
N THR A 120 -8.66 4.15 -11.20
CA THR A 120 -8.24 3.58 -12.49
C THR A 120 -6.73 3.64 -12.72
N LYS A 121 -5.94 4.14 -11.77
CA LYS A 121 -4.49 4.39 -11.98
C LYS A 121 -3.58 3.98 -10.80
N ASP A 122 -4.06 3.13 -9.91
CA ASP A 122 -3.20 2.31 -9.04
C ASP A 122 -3.00 0.90 -9.61
N THR A 123 -2.85 0.81 -10.92
CA THR A 123 -2.22 -0.36 -11.56
C THR A 123 -0.72 -0.18 -11.44
N TYR A 124 -0.16 -0.91 -10.48
CA TYR A 124 1.16 -1.54 -10.49
C TYR A 124 2.26 -0.77 -11.26
N ARG A 125 3.17 -0.12 -10.52
CA ARG A 125 4.45 0.35 -11.07
C ARG A 125 5.28 -0.88 -11.46
N PRO A 126 5.47 -1.19 -12.76
CA PRO A 126 6.26 -2.35 -13.15
C PRO A 126 7.74 -2.07 -12.89
N LEU A 127 8.40 -3.02 -12.21
CA LEU A 127 9.86 -3.12 -12.24
C LEU A 127 10.27 -3.58 -13.65
N PRO A 128 11.37 -3.05 -14.21
CA PRO A 128 11.87 -3.50 -15.51
C PRO A 128 12.51 -4.88 -15.35
N VAL A 129 11.90 -5.91 -15.95
CA VAL A 129 12.49 -7.26 -16.09
C VAL A 129 12.92 -7.44 -17.56
N PRO A 130 14.13 -7.96 -17.84
CA PRO A 130 14.62 -8.13 -19.20
C PRO A 130 13.75 -9.07 -20.04
N ALA A 131 13.68 -8.76 -21.34
CA ALA A 131 12.90 -9.45 -22.35
C ALA A 131 13.51 -10.82 -22.70
N ASN A 132 13.25 -11.83 -21.88
CA ASN A 132 13.44 -13.23 -22.24
C ASN A 132 12.55 -14.15 -21.39
N VAL A 133 11.24 -14.03 -21.51
CA VAL A 133 10.33 -15.11 -21.07
C VAL A 133 9.58 -15.58 -22.30
N ALA A 134 10.18 -16.55 -22.97
CA ALA A 134 9.50 -17.37 -23.94
C ALA A 134 8.30 -18.01 -23.24
N VAL A 135 7.15 -17.89 -23.88
CA VAL A 135 5.86 -18.48 -23.51
C VAL A 135 6.07 -19.93 -23.08
N ALA A 136 6.10 -20.16 -21.76
CA ALA A 136 6.08 -21.50 -21.20
C ALA A 136 4.65 -22.01 -21.28
N ASP A 137 4.31 -22.54 -22.46
CA ASP A 137 3.26 -23.53 -22.62
C ASP A 137 3.75 -24.84 -21.95
N ALA A 138 3.88 -24.81 -20.62
CA ALA A 138 4.06 -26.01 -19.83
C ALA A 138 2.65 -26.57 -19.63
N GLY A 139 2.32 -27.66 -20.32
CA GLY A 139 1.00 -28.29 -20.37
C GLY A 139 0.44 -28.85 -19.05
N MET A 140 0.86 -28.30 -17.92
CA MET A 140 0.33 -28.55 -16.58
C MET A 140 -0.85 -27.61 -16.33
N ASN A 141 -2.01 -28.17 -15.96
CA ASN A 141 -3.17 -27.36 -15.63
C ASN A 141 -3.08 -26.82 -14.18
N ASP A 142 -3.89 -25.81 -13.86
CA ASP A 142 -3.92 -25.16 -12.54
C ASP A 142 -4.09 -26.17 -11.38
N ALA A 143 -4.84 -27.26 -11.58
CA ALA A 143 -5.10 -28.27 -10.56
C ALA A 143 -3.87 -29.17 -10.29
N GLU A 144 -3.15 -29.56 -11.35
CA GLU A 144 -1.92 -30.34 -11.26
C GLU A 144 -0.80 -29.52 -10.58
N LEU A 145 -0.71 -28.23 -10.91
CA LEU A 145 0.21 -27.32 -10.24
C LEU A 145 -0.11 -27.15 -8.74
N LEU A 146 -1.39 -27.02 -8.40
CA LEU A 146 -1.83 -26.93 -7.00
C LEU A 146 -1.55 -28.22 -6.22
N GLN A 147 -1.58 -29.37 -6.87
CA GLN A 147 -1.20 -30.64 -6.27
C GLN A 147 0.31 -30.66 -5.98
N GLU A 148 1.15 -30.27 -6.94
CA GLU A 148 2.60 -30.18 -6.76
C GLU A 148 2.99 -29.23 -5.61
N VAL A 149 2.34 -28.06 -5.54
CA VAL A 149 2.54 -27.10 -4.44
C VAL A 149 2.08 -27.69 -3.11
N ALA A 150 0.97 -28.43 -3.08
CA ALA A 150 0.46 -29.07 -1.87
C ALA A 150 1.40 -30.15 -1.34
N ASP A 151 1.97 -30.95 -2.24
CA ASP A 151 2.83 -32.09 -1.90
C ASP A 151 4.16 -31.64 -1.29
N ARG A 152 4.68 -30.46 -1.69
CA ARG A 152 5.97 -29.94 -1.18
C ARG A 152 5.83 -28.86 -0.12
N ALA A 153 4.86 -27.97 -0.26
CA ALA A 153 4.70 -26.79 0.58
C ALA A 153 3.22 -26.56 0.94
N PRO A 154 2.64 -27.42 1.80
CA PRO A 154 1.22 -27.40 2.11
C PRO A 154 0.76 -26.07 2.73
N PHE A 155 1.65 -25.35 3.42
CA PHE A 155 1.35 -24.08 4.08
C PHE A 155 1.18 -22.90 3.11
N VAL A 156 1.76 -22.93 1.90
CA VAL A 156 1.59 -21.86 0.89
C VAL A 156 0.46 -22.16 -0.11
N LYS A 157 -0.08 -23.38 -0.10
CA LYS A 157 -1.12 -23.83 -1.05
C LYS A 157 -2.30 -22.86 -1.12
N MET A 158 -2.86 -22.47 0.03
CA MET A 158 -4.02 -21.56 0.07
C MET A 158 -3.72 -20.20 -0.55
N GLN A 159 -2.53 -19.65 -0.27
CA GLN A 159 -2.13 -18.36 -0.85
C GLN A 159 -1.94 -18.47 -2.36
N TYR A 160 -1.38 -19.58 -2.83
CA TYR A 160 -1.17 -19.81 -4.26
C TYR A 160 -2.49 -20.02 -5.01
N GLU A 161 -3.41 -20.79 -4.44
CA GLU A 161 -4.77 -20.98 -4.98
C GLU A 161 -5.51 -19.64 -5.11
N ASP A 162 -5.40 -18.79 -4.10
CA ASP A 162 -6.00 -17.46 -4.10
C ASP A 162 -5.38 -16.53 -5.17
N ASN A 163 -4.06 -16.59 -5.35
CA ASN A 163 -3.36 -15.87 -6.42
C ASN A 163 -3.81 -16.34 -7.81
N LEU A 164 -3.92 -17.65 -8.02
CA LEU A 164 -4.41 -18.23 -9.28
C LEU A 164 -5.84 -17.82 -9.58
N ARG A 165 -6.73 -17.84 -8.57
CA ARG A 165 -8.12 -17.41 -8.72
C ARG A 165 -8.21 -15.98 -9.24
N ARG A 166 -7.47 -15.05 -8.61
CA ARG A 166 -7.45 -13.64 -9.02
C ARG A 166 -6.91 -13.42 -10.43
N VAL A 167 -5.82 -14.10 -10.81
CA VAL A 167 -5.27 -13.93 -12.16
C VAL A 167 -6.21 -14.53 -13.22
N ASN A 168 -6.87 -15.65 -12.93
CA ASN A 168 -7.88 -16.21 -13.82
C ASN A 168 -9.09 -15.28 -13.97
N GLU A 169 -9.57 -14.65 -12.89
CA GLU A 169 -10.62 -13.62 -12.95
C GLU A 169 -10.18 -12.42 -13.81
N TYR A 170 -8.93 -11.97 -13.67
CA TYR A 170 -8.39 -10.87 -14.47
C TYR A 170 -8.26 -11.23 -15.95
N ILE A 171 -7.87 -12.46 -16.29
CA ILE A 171 -7.83 -12.93 -17.67
C ILE A 171 -9.24 -12.92 -18.28
N LEU A 172 -10.25 -13.40 -17.54
CA LEU A 172 -11.65 -13.40 -18.02
C LEU A 172 -12.16 -11.98 -18.29
N ASP A 173 -11.86 -11.02 -17.41
CA ASP A 173 -12.23 -9.62 -17.59
C ASP A 173 -11.52 -8.97 -18.79
N ALA A 174 -10.22 -9.22 -18.92
CA ALA A 174 -9.43 -8.73 -20.05
C ALA A 174 -9.89 -9.33 -21.38
N GLN A 175 -10.26 -10.62 -21.42
CA GLN A 175 -10.85 -11.27 -22.59
C GLN A 175 -12.18 -10.62 -22.97
N SER A 176 -13.08 -10.45 -22.00
CA SER A 176 -14.37 -9.77 -22.23
C SER A 176 -14.19 -8.36 -22.81
N THR A 177 -13.17 -7.63 -22.35
CA THR A 177 -12.85 -6.29 -22.87
C THR A 177 -12.33 -6.33 -24.31
N VAL A 178 -11.47 -7.30 -24.64
CA VAL A 178 -10.98 -7.52 -26.01
C VAL A 178 -12.11 -7.96 -26.93
N ASP A 179 -13.01 -8.82 -26.48
CA ASP A 179 -14.15 -9.30 -27.26
C ASP A 179 -15.14 -8.16 -27.57
N ALA A 180 -15.34 -7.24 -26.63
CA ALA A 180 -16.18 -6.06 -26.82
C ALA A 180 -15.57 -5.06 -27.84
N ASN A 181 -14.24 -4.91 -27.85
CA ASN A 181 -13.54 -4.05 -28.81
C ASN A 181 -12.18 -4.63 -29.25
N PRO A 182 -12.14 -5.48 -30.28
CA PRO A 182 -10.91 -6.18 -30.71
C PRO A 182 -9.80 -5.25 -31.21
N ASN A 183 -10.15 -4.05 -31.65
CA ASN A 183 -9.20 -3.08 -32.19
C ASN A 183 -8.60 -2.17 -31.11
N ASP A 184 -9.10 -2.23 -29.87
CA ASP A 184 -8.53 -1.48 -28.76
C ASP A 184 -7.12 -2.00 -28.44
N ALA A 185 -6.15 -1.10 -28.51
CA ALA A 185 -4.76 -1.42 -28.21
C ALA A 185 -4.52 -1.59 -26.70
N GLU A 186 -5.32 -0.95 -25.86
CA GLU A 186 -5.21 -1.05 -24.40
C GLU A 186 -5.81 -2.37 -23.91
N ALA A 187 -7.01 -2.74 -24.37
CA ALA A 187 -7.61 -4.04 -24.07
C ALA A 187 -6.69 -5.23 -24.41
N ARG A 188 -6.09 -5.21 -25.60
CA ARG A 188 -5.13 -6.25 -26.02
C ARG A 188 -3.87 -6.26 -25.15
N ARG A 189 -3.41 -5.09 -24.69
CA ARG A 189 -2.27 -5.01 -23.77
C ARG A 189 -2.61 -5.62 -22.42
N SER A 190 -3.76 -5.25 -21.84
CA SER A 190 -4.25 -5.81 -20.58
C SER A 190 -4.36 -7.33 -20.62
N LEU A 191 -4.84 -7.89 -21.74
CA LEU A 191 -4.90 -9.35 -21.92
C LEU A 191 -3.51 -9.99 -21.94
N MET A 192 -2.53 -9.37 -22.61
CA MET A 192 -1.14 -9.86 -22.61
C MET A 192 -0.53 -9.77 -21.21
N ASP A 193 -0.76 -8.68 -20.49
CA ASP A 193 -0.27 -8.49 -19.13
C ASP A 193 -0.87 -9.53 -18.17
N ALA A 194 -2.16 -9.85 -18.33
CA ALA A 194 -2.83 -10.88 -17.54
C ALA A 194 -2.20 -12.28 -17.75
N TYR A 195 -1.91 -12.65 -18.99
CA TYR A 195 -1.22 -13.92 -19.27
C TYR A 195 0.21 -13.94 -18.73
N GLN A 196 0.95 -12.84 -18.82
CA GLN A 196 2.29 -12.73 -18.24
C GLN A 196 2.28 -12.91 -16.71
N GLN A 197 1.29 -12.33 -16.03
CA GLN A 197 1.13 -12.53 -14.59
C GLN A 197 0.87 -14.00 -14.23
N LYS A 198 0.06 -14.71 -15.04
CA LYS A 198 -0.18 -16.14 -14.83
C LYS A 198 1.10 -16.96 -14.98
N ALA A 199 1.87 -16.69 -16.03
CA ALA A 199 3.15 -17.35 -16.27
C ALA A 199 4.13 -17.16 -15.11
N MET A 200 4.24 -15.93 -14.59
CA MET A 200 5.10 -15.62 -13.45
C MET A 200 4.68 -16.36 -12.17
N LEU A 201 3.38 -16.51 -11.91
CA LEU A 201 2.90 -17.32 -10.79
C LEU A 201 3.33 -18.78 -10.94
N PHE A 202 3.15 -19.34 -12.14
CA PHE A 202 3.57 -20.70 -12.47
C PHE A 202 5.07 -20.91 -12.25
N GLU A 203 5.89 -19.98 -12.75
CA GLU A 203 7.34 -20.02 -12.52
C GLU A 203 7.68 -19.95 -11.03
N MET A 204 7.05 -19.08 -10.25
CA MET A 204 7.31 -18.98 -8.81
C MET A 204 6.93 -20.25 -8.05
N ALA A 205 5.86 -20.94 -8.46
CA ALA A 205 5.52 -22.24 -7.91
C ALA A 205 6.54 -23.30 -8.28
N MET A 206 7.05 -23.28 -9.51
CA MET A 206 8.05 -24.23 -9.99
C MET A 206 9.45 -23.98 -9.40
N ASP A 207 9.88 -22.74 -9.26
CA ASP A 207 11.20 -22.39 -8.69
C ASP A 207 11.29 -22.76 -7.21
N ARG A 208 10.23 -22.50 -6.44
CA ARG A 208 10.09 -23.01 -5.06
C ARG A 208 9.94 -24.54 -4.99
N SER A 209 9.67 -25.19 -6.12
CA SER A 209 9.61 -26.65 -6.24
C SER A 209 10.93 -27.28 -6.73
N LEU A 210 11.97 -26.49 -7.03
CA LEU A 210 13.29 -27.05 -7.37
C LEU A 210 14.07 -27.35 -6.06
N PRO A 211 14.77 -28.49 -5.95
CA PRO A 211 15.48 -28.93 -4.74
C PRO A 211 16.73 -28.11 -4.42
#